data_AF-A0A7C4SXD1-F1
#
_entry.id   AF-A0A7C4SXD1-F1
#
_cell.length_a   1.000
_cell.length_b   1.000
_cell.length_c   1.000
_cell.angle_alpha   90.00
_cell.angle_beta   90.00
_cell.angle_gamma   90.00
#
_symmetry.space_group_name_H-M   'P 1'
#
loop_
_entity.id
_entity.type
_entity.pdbx_description
1 polymer ?
#
loop_
_entity_poly.entity_id
_entity_poly.type
_entity_poly.pdbx_seq_one_letter_code
_entity_poly.pdbx_strand_id
1 'polypeptide(L)'
;EWAENNNRLFIDACLAMDTNAVLHAGRKRQAACSSGKAVCAVSFAKAMQATHACLQAYDTSLSKHRDLSFVGYCSITFSKNIDL
;
A
#
# COMPACT_ATOMS: atom_id res chain seq x y z
N GLU A 1 -11.78 2.11 13.28
CA GLU A 1 -11.86 0.66 13.04
C GLU A 1 -12.00 0.28 11.56
N TRP A 2 -13.10 0.60 10.85
CA TRP A 2 -13.27 0.20 9.43
C TRP A 2 -12.12 0.70 8.51
N ALA A 3 -11.80 2.00 8.57
CA ALA A 3 -10.77 2.59 7.72
C ALA A 3 -9.37 2.01 8.00
N GLU A 4 -9.05 1.83 9.28
CA GLU A 4 -7.79 1.23 9.72
C GLU A 4 -7.64 -0.21 9.22
N ASN A 5 -8.70 -1.03 9.33
CA ASN A 5 -8.70 -2.39 8.82
C ASN A 5 -8.49 -2.43 7.29
N ASN A 6 -9.13 -1.53 6.54
CA ASN A 6 -8.99 -1.49 5.09
C ASN A 6 -7.62 -0.95 4.64
N ASN A 7 -7.08 0.04 5.35
CA ASN A 7 -5.73 0.55 5.12
C ASN A 7 -4.70 -0.56 5.37
N ARG A 8 -4.83 -1.29 6.49
CA ARG A 8 -3.96 -2.43 6.80
C ARG A 8 -3.99 -3.48 5.70
N LEU A 9 -5.18 -3.91 5.27
CA LEU A 9 -5.29 -4.93 4.21
C LEU A 9 -4.72 -4.46 2.86
N PHE A 10 -4.87 -3.18 2.53
CA PHE A 10 -4.29 -2.61 1.34
C PHE A 10 -2.75 -2.58 1.42
N ILE A 11 -2.20 -2.17 2.56
CA ILE A 11 -0.76 -2.16 2.83
C ILE A 11 -0.21 -3.59 2.81
N ASP A 12 -0.84 -4.53 3.49
CA ASP A 12 -0.45 -5.95 3.53
C ASP A 12 -0.41 -6.54 2.12
N ALA A 13 -1.40 -6.24 1.28
CA ALA A 13 -1.41 -6.67 -0.12
C ALA A 13 -0.24 -6.08 -0.94
N CYS A 14 0.11 -4.80 -0.68
CA CYS A 14 1.27 -4.17 -1.32
C CYS A 14 2.58 -4.82 -0.85
N LEU A 15 2.72 -5.11 0.44
CA LEU A 15 3.89 -5.74 1.03
C LEU A 15 4.06 -7.19 0.58
N ALA A 16 2.96 -7.91 0.37
CA ALA A 16 2.96 -9.23 -0.25
C ALA A 16 3.23 -9.19 -1.76
N MET A 17 3.33 -7.99 -2.36
CA MET A 17 3.51 -7.78 -3.81
C MET A 17 2.45 -8.53 -4.66
N ASP A 18 1.23 -8.66 -4.11
CA ASP A 18 0.09 -9.30 -4.76
C ASP A 18 -0.79 -8.22 -5.44
N THR A 19 -0.56 -8.04 -6.73
CA THR A 19 -1.26 -7.05 -7.55
C THR A 19 -2.78 -7.27 -7.60
N ASN A 20 -3.24 -8.51 -7.52
CA ASN A 20 -4.68 -8.80 -7.53
C ASN A 20 -5.31 -8.42 -6.19
N ALA A 21 -4.66 -8.75 -5.07
CA ALA A 21 -5.09 -8.34 -3.75
C ALA A 21 -5.08 -6.81 -3.59
N VAL A 22 -4.08 -6.10 -4.15
CA VAL A 22 -4.03 -4.63 -4.11
C VAL A 22 -5.21 -4.00 -4.86
N LEU A 23 -5.50 -4.47 -6.09
CA LEU A 23 -6.67 -4.01 -6.84
C LEU A 23 -7.99 -4.31 -6.10
N HIS A 24 -8.10 -5.50 -5.53
CA HIS A 24 -9.29 -5.91 -4.78
C HIS A 24 -9.50 -5.03 -3.54
N ALA A 25 -8.48 -4.85 -2.70
CA ALA A 25 -8.54 -4.00 -1.52
C ALA A 25 -8.87 -2.55 -1.90
N GLY A 26 -8.22 -2.01 -2.93
CA GLY A 26 -8.46 -0.66 -3.42
C GLY A 26 -9.89 -0.43 -3.92
N ARG A 27 -10.39 -1.29 -4.82
CA ARG A 27 -11.68 -1.10 -5.48
C ARG A 27 -12.87 -1.60 -4.67
N LYS A 28 -12.77 -2.77 -4.05
CA LYS A 28 -13.89 -3.42 -3.37
C LYS A 28 -14.04 -2.98 -1.92
N ARG A 29 -12.94 -2.63 -1.25
CA ARG A 29 -12.95 -2.15 0.14
C ARG A 29 -12.78 -0.63 0.25
N GLN A 30 -12.72 0.06 -0.90
CA GLN A 30 -12.53 1.51 -0.99
C GLN A 30 -11.30 2.02 -0.20
N ALA A 31 -10.26 1.19 -0.08
CA ALA A 31 -9.08 1.52 0.73
C ALA A 31 -8.18 2.58 0.07
N ALA A 32 -8.21 2.69 -1.26
CA ALA A 32 -7.38 3.65 -1.98
C ALA A 32 -7.96 4.03 -3.35
N CYS A 33 -8.09 5.33 -3.61
CA CYS A 33 -8.47 5.86 -4.92
C CYS A 33 -7.39 5.62 -6.00
N SER A 34 -6.13 5.46 -5.58
CA SER A 34 -4.96 5.28 -6.45
C SER A 34 -4.46 3.85 -6.55
N SER A 35 -5.34 2.86 -6.30
CA SER A 35 -4.96 1.43 -6.32
C SER A 35 -4.34 0.97 -7.65
N GLY A 36 -4.76 1.53 -8.79
CA GLY A 36 -4.10 1.26 -10.08
C GLY A 36 -2.64 1.74 -10.16
N LYS A 37 -2.33 2.89 -9.54
CA LYS A 37 -0.95 3.39 -9.46
C LYS A 37 -0.08 2.48 -8.58
N ALA A 38 -0.61 2.04 -7.44
CA ALA A 38 0.07 1.10 -6.56
C ALA A 38 0.38 -0.23 -7.29
N VAL A 39 -0.58 -0.76 -8.05
CA VAL A 39 -0.39 -1.99 -8.85
C VAL A 39 0.65 -1.82 -9.94
N CYS A 40 0.70 -0.65 -10.59
CA CYS A 40 1.74 -0.35 -11.56
C CYS A 40 3.13 -0.38 -10.91
N ALA A 41 3.30 0.27 -9.75
CA ALA A 41 4.55 0.28 -9.01
C ALA A 41 4.99 -1.13 -8.56
N VAL A 42 4.07 -1.92 -8.00
CA VAL A 42 4.33 -3.32 -7.60
C VAL A 42 4.70 -4.16 -8.82
N SER A 43 3.96 -4.05 -9.93
CA SER A 43 4.23 -4.79 -11.16
C SER A 43 5.60 -4.44 -11.73
N PHE A 44 5.95 -3.16 -11.76
CA PHE A 44 7.27 -2.69 -12.19
C PHE A 44 8.38 -3.24 -11.29
N ALA A 45 8.21 -3.17 -9.97
CA ALA A 45 9.17 -3.71 -9.02
C ALA A 45 9.41 -5.21 -9.23
N LYS A 46 8.35 -6.00 -9.44
CA LYS A 46 8.46 -7.43 -9.78
C LYS A 46 9.20 -7.65 -11.09
N ALA A 47 8.91 -6.86 -12.12
CA ALA A 47 9.62 -6.92 -13.40
C ALA A 47 11.12 -6.59 -13.25
N MET A 48 11.46 -5.70 -12.31
CA MET A 48 12.83 -5.38 -11.92
C MET A 48 13.44 -6.36 -10.90
N GLN A 49 12.82 -7.52 -10.70
CA GLN A 49 13.28 -8.60 -9.81
C GLN A 49 13.37 -8.20 -8.34
N ALA A 50 12.59 -7.22 -7.89
CA ALA A 50 12.44 -6.95 -6.47
C ALA A 50 11.78 -8.16 -5.78
N THR A 51 12.36 -8.58 -4.67
CA THR A 51 11.89 -9.71 -3.85
C THR A 51 11.41 -9.26 -2.48
N HIS A 52 11.64 -8.00 -2.12
CA HIS A 52 11.28 -7.44 -0.84
C HIS A 52 10.49 -6.15 -1.02
N ALA A 53 9.46 -5.99 -0.20
CA ALA A 53 8.72 -4.76 -0.02
C ALA A 53 8.76 -4.36 1.46
N CYS A 54 8.98 -3.07 1.74
CA CYS A 54 9.11 -2.58 3.10
C CYS A 54 8.25 -1.32 3.31
N LEU A 55 7.38 -1.36 4.32
CA LEU A 55 6.63 -0.20 4.77
C LEU A 55 7.58 0.76 5.50
N GLN A 56 7.80 1.94 4.93
CA GLN A 56 8.65 2.97 5.54
C GLN A 56 7.87 3.79 6.56
N ALA A 57 6.62 4.13 6.23
CA ALA A 57 5.76 4.92 7.09
C ALA A 57 4.29 4.68 6.72
N TYR A 58 3.43 4.78 7.73
CA TYR A 58 2.00 4.92 7.59
C TYR A 58 1.51 5.96 8.59
N ASP A 59 0.66 6.88 8.13
CA ASP A 59 0.02 7.88 8.98
C ASP A 59 -1.33 8.29 8.37
N THR A 60 -2.12 9.06 9.10
CA THR A 60 -3.42 9.59 8.65
C THR A 60 -3.49 11.08 8.90
N SER A 61 -4.32 11.82 8.17
CA SER A 61 -4.52 13.24 8.45
C SER A 61 -5.07 13.52 9.87
N LEU A 62 -5.64 12.51 10.54
CA LEU A 62 -6.10 12.60 11.94
C LEU A 62 -4.97 12.87 12.93
N SER A 63 -3.72 12.48 12.61
CA SER A 63 -2.56 12.76 13.47
C SER A 63 -2.28 14.26 13.57
N LYS A 64 -2.70 15.03 12.55
CA LYS A 64 -2.52 16.48 12.45
C LYS A 64 -3.79 17.25 12.81
N HIS A 65 -4.96 16.76 12.39
CA HIS A 65 -6.24 17.42 12.61
C HIS A 65 -7.37 16.40 12.75
N ARG A 66 -8.09 16.43 13.87
CA ARG A 66 -9.22 15.53 14.13
C ARG A 66 -10.46 16.03 13.38
N ASP A 67 -10.99 15.20 12.51
CA ASP A 67 -12.20 15.47 11.73
C ASP A 67 -12.93 14.14 11.45
N LEU A 68 -14.19 14.21 11.05
CA LEU A 68 -15.01 13.07 10.61
C LEU A 68 -14.56 12.52 9.24
N SER A 69 -13.91 13.35 8.43
CA SER A 69 -13.33 12.99 7.13
C SER A 69 -11.80 13.04 7.21
N PHE A 70 -11.13 11.99 6.74
CA PHE A 70 -9.68 11.92 6.74
C PHE A 70 -9.16 10.99 5.65
N VAL A 71 -7.85 11.06 5.40
CA VAL A 71 -7.16 10.19 4.44
C VAL A 71 -5.96 9.51 5.10
N GLY A 72 -5.66 8.30 4.65
CA GLY A 72 -4.45 7.56 5.01
C GLY A 72 -3.33 7.78 4.00
N TYR A 73 -2.10 7.75 4.50
CA TYR A 73 -0.87 7.86 3.72
C TYR A 73 0.05 6.71 4.08
N CYS A 74 0.61 6.02 3.07
CA CYS A 74 1.65 5.04 3.29
C CYS A 74 2.78 5.20 2.26
N SER A 75 4.00 4.86 2.66
CA SER A 75 5.17 4.80 1.79
C SER A 75 5.76 3.40 1.83
N ILE A 76 5.96 2.79 0.66
CA ILE A 76 6.51 1.45 0.52
C ILE A 76 7.68 1.51 -0.46
N THR A 77 8.81 0.91 -0.08
CA THR A 77 9.97 0.70 -0.96
C THR A 77 10.02 -0.74 -1.42
N PHE A 78 10.57 -0.96 -2.62
CA PHE A 78 10.81 -2.29 -3.18
C PHE A 78 12.30 -2.44 -3.47
N SER A 79 12.87 -3.60 -3.12
CA SER A 79 14.28 -3.89 -3.33
C SER A 79 14.48 -5.34 -3.77
N LYS A 80 15.60 -5.57 -4.48
CA LYS A 80 16.17 -6.90 -4.65
C LYS A 80 17.16 -7.15 -3.51
N ASN A 81 17.29 -8.40 -3.07
CA ASN A 81 18.49 -8.78 -2.34
C ASN A 81 19.67 -8.58 -3.29
N ILE A 82 20.56 -7.67 -2.92
CA ILE A 82 21.88 -7.60 -3.53
C ILE A 82 22.71 -8.52 -2.65
N ASP A 83 23.00 -9.71 -3.15
CA ASP A 83 24.12 -10.49 -2.63
C ASP A 83 25.37 -9.62 -2.88
N LEU A 84 25.82 -8.93 -1.83
CA LEU A 84 27.08 -8.20 -1.79
C LEU A 84 28.21 -9.18 -1.45
#